data_AF-A0A3M7A7N1-F1
#
_entry.id   AF-A0A3M7A7N1-F1
#
_cell.length_a   1.000
_cell.length_b   1.000
_cell.length_c   1.000
_cell.angle_alpha   90.00
_cell.angle_beta   90.00
_cell.angle_gamma   90.00
#
_symmetry.space_group_name_H-M   'P 1'
#
loop_
_entity.id
_entity.type
_entity.pdbx_description
1 polymer ?
#
loop_
_entity_poly.entity_id
_entity_poly.type
_entity_poly.pdbx_seq_one_letter_code
_entity_poly.pdbx_strand_id
1 'polypeptide(L)'
;MGDSKYFESLAKKAQAGAQSQAQVDVAHAHMVGQVGASEKEGQTKQQIPKINAQTAVLETERKVEKANADQKLRTREIEIARELQMEQITANRSAEERDAELQKAVEEKRAAMELERLRAKQVTKAKIDRESAQEKADADQYTEQKRSDAHAYNQQKDAEAVLFKRTKEAEADLLSKEKQAQANYVLKEREAEASYIGRKKEADGLKEMASAYGELSKVLGGPQGLTQYLMLQSGTYEKLAHANATAINGLQPKINVWNTGNQDGAADSMAPIRNLFQTLPPMLSTIQEQTGMTAPSWLMRQPQTTYNGEMSVEEKAAAKQNAIVNGRK
;
A
#
# COMPACT_ATOMS: atom_id res chain seq x y z
N MET A 1 -65.66 -199.59 38.98
CA MET A 1 -65.09 -198.30 39.42
C MET A 1 -63.96 -197.94 38.47
N GLY A 2 -64.14 -196.95 37.58
CA GLY A 2 -63.13 -196.58 36.56
C GLY A 2 -63.32 -195.23 35.87
N ASP A 3 -64.54 -194.66 35.84
CA ASP A 3 -64.86 -193.49 35.00
C ASP A 3 -64.48 -192.10 35.57
N SER A 4 -63.91 -192.02 36.78
CA SER A 4 -63.68 -190.72 37.45
C SER A 4 -62.36 -190.02 37.11
N LYS A 5 -61.37 -190.71 36.52
CA LYS A 5 -60.01 -190.12 36.33
C LYS A 5 -59.80 -189.37 35.01
N TYR A 6 -60.58 -189.66 33.97
CA TYR A 6 -60.40 -189.04 32.63
C TYR A 6 -60.93 -187.60 32.58
N PHE A 7 -62.11 -187.35 33.17
CA PHE A 7 -62.70 -186.01 33.22
C PHE A 7 -61.89 -185.01 34.05
N GLU A 8 -61.25 -185.49 35.14
CA GLU A 8 -60.36 -184.64 35.94
C GLU A 8 -59.11 -184.21 35.14
N SER A 9 -58.57 -185.08 34.29
CA SER A 9 -57.41 -184.77 33.43
C SER A 9 -57.74 -183.80 32.29
N LEU A 10 -58.95 -183.89 31.72
CA LEU A 10 -59.43 -182.98 30.68
C LEU A 10 -59.70 -181.58 31.25
N ALA A 11 -60.30 -181.50 32.45
CA ALA A 11 -60.51 -180.26 33.16
C ALA A 11 -59.18 -179.57 33.52
N LYS A 12 -58.19 -180.33 34.03
CA LYS A 12 -56.83 -179.80 34.28
C LYS A 12 -56.14 -179.29 33.02
N LYS A 13 -56.29 -179.95 31.86
CA LYS A 13 -55.72 -179.50 30.58
C LYS A 13 -56.39 -178.23 30.06
N ALA A 14 -57.71 -178.13 30.15
CA ALA A 14 -58.45 -176.92 29.79
C ALA A 14 -58.08 -175.75 30.71
N GLN A 15 -57.98 -175.99 32.02
CA GLN A 15 -57.58 -174.98 33.01
C GLN A 15 -56.12 -174.54 32.81
N ALA A 16 -55.19 -175.46 32.55
CA ALA A 16 -53.79 -175.15 32.23
C ALA A 16 -53.64 -174.43 30.88
N GLY A 17 -54.44 -174.78 29.88
CA GLY A 17 -54.49 -174.11 28.58
C GLY A 17 -54.99 -172.67 28.70
N ALA A 18 -56.09 -172.45 29.45
CA ALA A 18 -56.60 -171.10 29.74
C ALA A 18 -55.63 -170.27 30.57
N GLN A 19 -54.95 -170.88 31.55
CA GLN A 19 -53.93 -170.20 32.36
C GLN A 19 -52.69 -169.82 31.54
N SER A 20 -52.26 -170.68 30.61
CA SER A 20 -51.16 -170.37 29.69
C SER A 20 -51.56 -169.29 28.69
N GLN A 21 -52.78 -169.33 28.16
CA GLN A 21 -53.29 -168.30 27.26
C GLN A 21 -53.39 -166.94 27.97
N ALA A 22 -53.91 -166.90 29.19
CA ALA A 22 -53.95 -165.69 30.00
C ALA A 22 -52.54 -165.15 30.31
N GLN A 23 -51.55 -166.01 30.55
CA GLN A 23 -50.16 -165.58 30.71
C GLN A 23 -49.57 -165.00 29.41
N VAL A 24 -49.88 -165.61 28.25
CA VAL A 24 -49.46 -165.10 26.93
C VAL A 24 -50.10 -163.75 26.66
N ASP A 25 -51.39 -163.59 26.94
CA ASP A 25 -52.11 -162.33 26.72
C ASP A 25 -51.61 -161.23 27.66
N VAL A 26 -51.31 -161.55 28.93
CA VAL A 26 -50.69 -160.61 29.89
C VAL A 26 -49.27 -160.24 29.45
N ALA A 27 -48.46 -161.19 28.98
CA ALA A 27 -47.12 -160.92 28.47
C ALA A 27 -47.15 -160.08 27.19
N HIS A 28 -48.11 -160.35 26.29
CA HIS A 28 -48.33 -159.57 25.08
C HIS A 28 -48.80 -158.15 25.41
N ALA A 29 -49.75 -157.98 26.34
CA ALA A 29 -50.18 -156.66 26.81
C ALA A 29 -49.03 -155.87 27.46
N HIS A 30 -48.19 -156.53 28.25
CA HIS A 30 -47.00 -155.92 28.85
C HIS A 30 -45.97 -155.52 27.79
N MET A 31 -45.75 -156.37 26.77
CA MET A 31 -44.89 -156.06 25.64
C MET A 31 -45.41 -154.86 24.85
N VAL A 32 -46.70 -154.83 24.51
CA VAL A 32 -47.32 -153.70 23.79
C VAL A 32 -47.25 -152.42 24.64
N GLY A 33 -47.48 -152.51 25.95
CA GLY A 33 -47.33 -151.38 26.87
C GLY A 33 -45.90 -150.86 26.96
N GLN A 34 -44.90 -151.74 27.09
CA GLN A 34 -43.48 -151.37 27.14
C GLN A 34 -42.96 -150.83 25.81
N VAL A 35 -43.36 -151.42 24.69
CA VAL A 35 -43.03 -150.93 23.35
C VAL A 35 -43.64 -149.55 23.11
N GLY A 36 -44.93 -149.37 23.46
CA GLY A 36 -45.59 -148.07 23.38
C GLY A 36 -44.94 -147.01 24.28
N ALA A 37 -44.54 -147.38 25.50
CA ALA A 37 -43.83 -146.48 26.41
C ALA A 37 -42.45 -146.09 25.86
N SER A 38 -41.68 -147.06 25.37
CA SER A 38 -40.34 -146.82 24.79
C SER A 38 -40.41 -146.02 23.49
N GLU A 39 -41.43 -146.25 22.67
CA GLU A 39 -41.66 -145.49 21.43
C GLU A 39 -41.98 -144.03 21.75
N LYS A 40 -42.83 -143.76 22.75
CA LYS A 40 -43.12 -142.40 23.19
C LYS A 40 -41.89 -141.74 23.80
N GLU A 41 -41.12 -142.45 24.61
CA GLU A 41 -39.86 -141.94 25.15
C GLU A 41 -38.85 -141.61 24.04
N GLY A 42 -38.74 -142.47 23.01
CA GLY A 42 -37.93 -142.23 21.82
C GLY A 42 -38.39 -141.01 21.02
N GLN A 43 -39.70 -140.86 20.79
CA GLN A 43 -40.29 -139.68 20.15
C GLN A 43 -39.98 -138.40 20.95
N THR A 44 -40.13 -138.43 22.27
CA THR A 44 -39.79 -137.30 23.15
C THR A 44 -38.29 -136.95 23.07
N LYS A 45 -37.40 -137.95 23.12
CA LYS A 45 -35.95 -137.76 22.99
C LYS A 45 -35.53 -137.17 21.64
N GLN A 46 -36.26 -137.45 20.56
CA GLN A 46 -36.01 -136.85 19.24
C GLN A 46 -36.63 -135.47 19.08
N GLN A 47 -37.82 -135.24 19.64
CA GLN A 47 -38.54 -133.97 19.52
C GLN A 47 -37.94 -132.86 20.38
N ILE A 48 -37.47 -133.16 21.61
CA ILE A 48 -36.89 -132.14 22.51
C ILE A 48 -35.68 -131.42 21.87
N PRO A 49 -34.65 -132.10 21.33
CA PRO A 49 -33.55 -131.43 20.65
C PRO A 49 -33.98 -130.64 19.42
N LYS A 50 -34.98 -131.13 18.67
CA LYS A 50 -35.51 -130.42 17.50
C LYS A 50 -36.20 -129.12 17.91
N ILE A 51 -37.02 -129.15 18.96
CA ILE A 51 -37.66 -127.97 19.55
C ILE A 51 -36.59 -127.02 20.08
N ASN A 52 -35.64 -127.50 20.88
CA ASN A 52 -34.57 -126.68 21.43
C ASN A 52 -33.71 -126.02 20.35
N ALA A 53 -33.39 -126.73 19.27
CA ALA A 53 -32.66 -126.17 18.13
C ALA A 53 -33.49 -125.10 17.40
N GLN A 54 -34.78 -125.34 17.18
CA GLN A 54 -35.69 -124.34 16.60
C GLN A 54 -35.83 -123.11 17.49
N THR A 55 -35.97 -123.28 18.80
CA THR A 55 -36.01 -122.18 19.77
C THR A 55 -34.70 -121.40 19.78
N ALA A 56 -33.54 -122.07 19.74
CA ALA A 56 -32.24 -121.41 19.68
C ALA A 56 -32.08 -120.57 18.40
N VAL A 57 -32.50 -121.09 17.24
CA VAL A 57 -32.49 -120.33 15.98
C VAL A 57 -33.41 -119.12 16.09
N LEU A 58 -34.65 -119.30 16.57
CA LEU A 58 -35.61 -118.20 16.74
C LEU A 58 -35.08 -117.13 17.71
N GLU A 59 -34.43 -117.52 18.81
CA GLU A 59 -33.80 -116.59 19.73
C GLU A 59 -32.67 -115.79 19.06
N THR A 60 -31.85 -116.43 18.23
CA THR A 60 -30.80 -115.71 17.49
C THR A 60 -31.38 -114.77 16.45
N GLU A 61 -32.42 -115.18 15.72
CA GLU A 61 -33.14 -114.33 14.77
C GLU A 61 -33.74 -113.11 15.47
N ARG A 62 -34.42 -113.30 16.61
CA ARG A 62 -34.95 -112.20 17.43
C ARG A 62 -33.87 -111.27 17.96
N LYS A 63 -32.70 -111.81 18.35
CA LYS A 63 -31.54 -110.98 18.76
C LYS A 63 -31.00 -110.17 17.58
N VAL A 64 -30.96 -110.73 16.38
CA VAL A 64 -30.55 -110.02 15.16
C VAL A 64 -31.58 -108.94 14.79
N GLU A 65 -32.88 -109.25 14.84
CA GLU A 65 -33.95 -108.27 14.62
C GLU A 65 -33.85 -107.11 15.62
N LYS A 66 -33.66 -107.42 16.91
CA LYS A 66 -33.46 -106.40 17.95
C LYS A 66 -32.22 -105.55 17.68
N ALA A 67 -31.08 -106.17 17.38
CA ALA A 67 -29.84 -105.45 17.07
C ALA A 67 -30.01 -104.53 15.84
N ASN A 68 -30.73 -104.98 14.81
CA ASN A 68 -31.03 -104.18 13.62
C ASN A 68 -31.99 -103.02 13.94
N ALA A 69 -33.00 -103.24 14.79
CA ALA A 69 -33.89 -102.18 15.26
C ALA A 69 -33.14 -101.14 16.10
N ASP A 70 -32.29 -101.59 17.03
CA ASP A 70 -31.44 -100.73 17.87
C ASP A 70 -30.44 -99.94 17.02
N GLN A 71 -29.84 -100.55 16.00
CA GLN A 71 -28.97 -99.86 15.04
C GLN A 71 -29.75 -98.76 14.31
N LYS A 72 -30.93 -99.06 13.76
CA LYS A 72 -31.75 -98.07 13.05
C LYS A 72 -32.17 -96.92 13.96
N LEU A 73 -32.58 -97.23 15.19
CA LEU A 73 -32.96 -96.24 16.19
C LEU A 73 -31.77 -95.34 16.53
N ARG A 74 -30.60 -95.91 16.82
CA ARG A 74 -29.38 -95.13 17.09
C ARG A 74 -28.95 -94.26 15.90
N THR A 75 -29.05 -94.77 14.68
CA THR A 75 -28.74 -93.97 13.48
C THR A 75 -29.67 -92.77 13.39
N ARG A 76 -30.99 -92.95 13.63
CA ARG A 76 -31.96 -91.85 13.64
C ARG A 76 -31.70 -90.87 14.78
N GLU A 77 -31.37 -91.34 15.97
CA GLU A 77 -31.00 -90.48 17.09
C GLU A 77 -29.76 -89.62 16.77
N ILE A 78 -28.74 -90.20 16.14
CA ILE A 78 -27.54 -89.47 15.73
C ILE A 78 -27.87 -88.44 14.64
N GLU A 79 -28.70 -88.79 13.65
CA GLU A 79 -29.16 -87.86 12.61
C GLU A 79 -29.90 -86.68 13.22
N ILE A 80 -30.88 -86.93 14.10
CA ILE A 80 -31.65 -85.89 14.79
C ILE A 80 -30.74 -85.03 15.66
N ALA A 81 -29.81 -85.64 16.40
CA ALA A 81 -28.87 -84.90 17.25
C ALA A 81 -27.95 -83.99 16.43
N ARG A 82 -27.44 -84.48 15.27
CA ARG A 82 -26.64 -83.67 14.36
C ARG A 82 -27.45 -82.53 13.76
N GLU A 83 -28.67 -82.79 13.32
CA GLU A 83 -29.55 -81.77 12.74
C GLU A 83 -29.87 -80.69 13.77
N LEU A 84 -30.25 -81.06 15.00
CA LEU A 84 -30.47 -80.12 16.10
C LEU A 84 -29.21 -79.31 16.43
N GLN A 85 -28.03 -79.93 16.47
CA GLN A 85 -26.78 -79.22 16.70
C GLN A 85 -26.46 -78.25 15.56
N MET A 86 -26.67 -78.66 14.31
CA MET A 86 -26.46 -77.79 13.15
C MET A 86 -27.42 -76.60 13.19
N GLU A 87 -28.71 -76.81 13.45
CA GLU A 87 -29.70 -75.74 13.59
C GLU A 87 -29.37 -74.79 14.76
N GLN A 88 -28.88 -75.33 15.88
CA GLN A 88 -28.45 -74.49 16.99
C GLN A 88 -27.19 -73.67 16.64
N ILE A 89 -26.24 -74.25 15.92
CA ILE A 89 -25.05 -73.53 15.45
C ILE A 89 -25.43 -72.46 14.43
N THR A 90 -26.28 -72.76 13.44
CA THR A 90 -26.72 -71.77 12.43
C THR A 90 -27.53 -70.66 13.09
N ALA A 91 -28.43 -70.97 14.01
CA ALA A 91 -29.16 -69.98 14.79
C ALA A 91 -28.20 -69.06 15.57
N ASN A 92 -27.23 -69.63 16.30
CA ASN A 92 -26.23 -68.86 17.05
C ASN A 92 -25.36 -68.01 16.13
N ARG A 93 -24.85 -68.56 15.02
CA ARG A 93 -24.03 -67.81 14.05
C ARG A 93 -24.83 -66.68 13.40
N SER A 94 -26.09 -66.91 13.04
CA SER A 94 -26.96 -65.87 12.48
C SER A 94 -27.25 -64.76 13.50
N ALA A 95 -27.33 -65.09 14.79
CA ALA A 95 -27.46 -64.11 15.86
C ALA A 95 -26.16 -63.30 16.02
N GLU A 96 -25.00 -63.97 16.08
CA GLU A 96 -23.68 -63.33 16.14
C GLU A 96 -23.43 -62.40 14.93
N GLU A 97 -23.79 -62.83 13.72
CA GLU A 97 -23.67 -62.02 12.49
C GLU A 97 -24.55 -60.76 12.57
N ARG A 98 -25.81 -60.90 12.98
CA ARG A 98 -26.69 -59.73 13.16
C ARG A 98 -26.19 -58.79 14.25
N ASP A 99 -25.70 -59.33 15.36
CA ASP A 99 -25.13 -58.51 16.44
C ASP A 99 -23.88 -57.77 15.96
N ALA A 100 -23.01 -58.42 15.19
CA ALA A 100 -21.83 -57.78 14.58
C ALA A 100 -22.21 -56.70 13.55
N GLU A 101 -23.22 -56.94 12.72
CA GLU A 101 -23.76 -55.95 11.77
C GLU A 101 -24.36 -54.74 12.50
N LEU A 102 -25.17 -54.98 13.54
CA LEU A 102 -25.75 -53.92 14.36
C LEU A 102 -24.66 -53.12 15.07
N GLN A 103 -23.64 -53.79 15.62
CA GLN A 103 -22.52 -53.12 16.26
C GLN A 103 -21.74 -52.27 15.25
N LYS A 104 -21.47 -52.78 14.05
CA LYS A 104 -20.84 -52.02 12.97
C LYS A 104 -21.67 -50.80 12.60
N ALA A 105 -22.98 -50.94 12.44
CA ALA A 105 -23.88 -49.83 12.13
C ALA A 105 -23.88 -48.77 13.24
N VAL A 106 -23.86 -49.17 14.52
CA VAL A 106 -23.76 -48.25 15.65
C VAL A 106 -22.43 -47.50 15.62
N GLU A 107 -21.31 -48.18 15.38
CA GLU A 107 -19.99 -47.53 15.29
C GLU A 107 -19.89 -46.59 14.08
N GLU A 108 -20.45 -46.95 12.92
CA GLU A 108 -20.54 -46.06 11.76
C GLU A 108 -21.37 -44.81 12.08
N LYS A 109 -22.50 -44.96 12.79
CA LYS A 109 -23.32 -43.82 13.24
C LYS A 109 -22.59 -42.96 14.27
N ARG A 110 -21.84 -43.57 15.20
CA ARG A 110 -21.00 -42.84 16.17
C ARG A 110 -19.89 -42.06 15.47
N ALA A 111 -19.19 -42.69 14.52
CA ALA A 111 -18.15 -42.04 13.72
C ALA A 111 -18.71 -40.88 12.89
N ALA A 112 -19.89 -41.05 12.26
CA ALA A 112 -20.57 -39.98 11.53
C ALA A 112 -20.98 -38.83 12.45
N MET A 113 -21.52 -39.13 13.64
CA MET A 113 -21.87 -38.12 14.63
C MET A 113 -20.65 -37.33 15.11
N GLU A 114 -19.53 -38.00 15.37
CA GLU A 114 -18.27 -37.35 15.74
C GLU A 114 -17.71 -36.49 14.61
N LEU A 115 -17.77 -36.97 13.36
CA LEU A 115 -17.36 -36.20 12.19
C LEU A 115 -18.19 -34.92 12.04
N GLU A 116 -19.52 -35.02 12.17
CA GLU A 116 -20.40 -33.85 12.10
C GLU A 116 -20.17 -32.90 13.28
N ARG A 117 -19.92 -33.42 14.49
CA ARG A 117 -19.54 -32.59 15.64
C ARG A 117 -18.23 -31.84 15.40
N LEU A 118 -17.22 -32.49 14.82
CA LEU A 118 -15.95 -31.86 14.46
C LEU A 118 -16.12 -30.82 13.36
N ARG A 119 -16.93 -31.12 12.33
CA ARG A 119 -17.31 -30.15 11.27
C ARG A 119 -18.01 -28.95 11.87
N ALA A 120 -19.00 -29.14 12.73
CA ALA A 120 -19.70 -28.07 13.41
C ALA A 120 -18.72 -27.19 14.22
N LYS A 121 -17.82 -27.81 14.99
CA LYS A 121 -16.76 -27.08 15.73
C LYS A 121 -15.83 -26.29 14.82
N GLN A 122 -15.43 -26.85 13.68
CA GLN A 122 -14.56 -26.18 12.75
C GLN A 122 -15.27 -25.01 12.05
N VAL A 123 -16.53 -25.18 11.67
CA VAL A 123 -17.37 -24.13 11.07
C VAL A 123 -17.63 -23.02 12.08
N THR A 124 -17.97 -23.33 13.33
CA THR A 124 -18.17 -22.31 14.36
C THR A 124 -16.88 -21.56 14.64
N LYS A 125 -15.74 -22.25 14.74
CA LYS A 125 -14.43 -21.61 14.88
C LYS A 125 -14.13 -20.68 13.70
N ALA A 126 -14.28 -21.15 12.46
CA ALA A 126 -14.05 -20.34 11.26
C ALA A 126 -14.99 -19.12 11.20
N LYS A 127 -16.23 -19.26 11.65
CA LYS A 127 -17.19 -18.16 11.73
C LYS A 127 -16.78 -17.12 12.78
N ILE A 128 -16.37 -17.56 13.97
CA ILE A 128 -15.85 -16.68 15.03
C ILE A 128 -14.58 -15.96 14.57
N ASP A 129 -13.64 -16.69 13.96
CA ASP A 129 -12.39 -16.12 13.44
C ASP A 129 -12.68 -15.07 12.36
N ARG A 130 -13.65 -15.34 11.47
CA ARG A 130 -14.10 -14.38 10.45
C ARG A 130 -14.77 -13.16 11.07
N GLU A 131 -15.69 -13.34 12.00
CA GLU A 131 -16.39 -12.24 12.69
C GLU A 131 -15.41 -11.38 13.48
N SER A 132 -14.47 -12.00 14.22
CA SER A 132 -13.42 -11.29 14.96
C SER A 132 -12.48 -10.51 14.03
N ALA A 133 -12.09 -11.09 12.89
CA ALA A 133 -11.28 -10.39 11.90
C ALA A 133 -12.03 -9.23 11.23
N GLN A 134 -13.34 -9.38 10.98
CA GLN A 134 -14.20 -8.33 10.46
C GLN A 134 -14.32 -7.18 11.47
N GLU A 135 -14.66 -7.46 12.73
CA GLU A 135 -14.75 -6.44 13.77
C GLU A 135 -13.42 -5.71 13.98
N LYS A 136 -12.29 -6.43 13.92
CA LYS A 136 -10.96 -5.82 14.01
C LYS A 136 -10.68 -4.91 12.81
N ALA A 137 -10.98 -5.37 11.59
CA ALA A 137 -10.80 -4.56 10.38
C ALA A 137 -11.68 -3.31 10.39
N ASP A 138 -12.93 -3.43 10.83
CA ASP A 138 -13.87 -2.32 10.96
C ASP A 138 -13.41 -1.32 12.04
N ALA A 139 -12.91 -1.82 13.17
CA ALA A 139 -12.32 -0.99 14.23
C ALA A 139 -11.07 -0.25 13.73
N ASP A 140 -10.16 -0.95 13.06
CA ASP A 140 -8.95 -0.37 12.49
C ASP A 140 -9.31 0.70 11.44
N GLN A 141 -10.25 0.40 10.53
CA GLN A 141 -10.76 1.37 9.55
C GLN A 141 -11.38 2.60 10.24
N TYR A 142 -12.20 2.41 11.27
CA TYR A 142 -12.83 3.50 12.00
C TYR A 142 -11.78 4.39 12.69
N THR A 143 -10.78 3.79 13.34
CA THR A 143 -9.71 4.55 13.99
C THR A 143 -8.88 5.33 12.98
N GLU A 144 -8.52 4.73 11.84
CA GLU A 144 -7.76 5.40 10.79
C GLU A 144 -8.58 6.50 10.11
N GLN A 145 -9.88 6.28 9.89
CA GLN A 145 -10.80 7.31 9.38
C GLN A 145 -10.86 8.49 10.34
N LYS A 146 -11.06 8.25 11.64
CA LYS A 146 -11.07 9.32 12.64
C LYS A 146 -9.74 10.05 12.75
N ARG A 147 -8.62 9.33 12.62
CA ARG A 147 -7.28 9.92 12.61
C ARG A 147 -7.06 10.79 11.37
N SER A 148 -7.46 10.32 10.20
CA SER A 148 -7.40 11.05 8.94
C SER A 148 -8.28 12.30 8.97
N ASP A 149 -9.53 12.16 9.42
CA ASP A 149 -10.48 13.28 9.58
C ASP A 149 -9.94 14.32 10.55
N ALA A 150 -9.38 13.90 11.70
CA ALA A 150 -8.76 14.80 12.66
C ALA A 150 -7.55 15.52 12.07
N HIS A 151 -6.72 14.82 11.28
CA HIS A 151 -5.57 15.43 10.61
C HIS A 151 -6.01 16.44 9.55
N ALA A 152 -7.00 16.10 8.72
CA ALA A 152 -7.57 17.01 7.73
C ALA A 152 -8.19 18.26 8.39
N TYR A 153 -8.93 18.07 9.49
CA TYR A 153 -9.51 19.15 10.26
C TYR A 153 -8.43 20.09 10.84
N ASN A 154 -7.39 19.53 11.45
CA ASN A 154 -6.29 20.32 12.00
C ASN A 154 -5.55 21.10 10.90
N GLN A 155 -5.27 20.46 9.75
CA GLN A 155 -4.66 21.16 8.61
C GLN A 155 -5.53 22.30 8.08
N GLN A 156 -6.85 22.09 7.97
CA GLN A 156 -7.78 23.15 7.58
C GLN A 156 -7.77 24.30 8.57
N LYS A 157 -7.78 24.00 9.88
CA LYS A 157 -7.74 25.03 10.92
C LYS A 157 -6.43 25.79 10.98
N ASP A 158 -5.30 25.12 10.78
CA ASP A 158 -3.99 25.77 10.69
C ASP A 158 -3.91 26.66 9.45
N ALA A 159 -4.41 26.20 8.29
CA ALA A 159 -4.47 27.00 7.08
C ALA A 159 -5.39 28.23 7.23
N GLU A 160 -6.57 28.06 7.80
CA GLU A 160 -7.50 29.16 8.14
C GLU A 160 -6.85 30.16 9.10
N ALA A 161 -6.13 29.69 10.12
CA ALA A 161 -5.43 30.55 11.07
C ALA A 161 -4.30 31.35 10.39
N VAL A 162 -3.55 30.75 9.47
CA VAL A 162 -2.51 31.44 8.68
C VAL A 162 -3.14 32.49 7.76
N LEU A 163 -4.23 32.14 7.06
CA LEU A 163 -4.95 33.09 6.21
C LEU A 163 -5.48 34.26 7.03
N PHE A 164 -6.11 33.99 8.19
CA PHE A 164 -6.63 35.03 9.06
C PHE A 164 -5.54 35.96 9.61
N LYS A 165 -4.38 35.42 10.02
CA LYS A 165 -3.23 36.24 10.42
C LYS A 165 -2.77 37.14 9.28
N ARG A 166 -2.60 36.57 8.08
CA ARG A 166 -2.12 37.31 6.91
C ARG A 166 -3.11 38.38 6.45
N THR A 167 -4.41 38.13 6.51
CA THR A 167 -5.42 39.15 6.18
C THR A 167 -5.42 40.26 7.22
N LYS A 168 -5.29 39.95 8.51
CA LYS A 168 -5.20 40.96 9.57
C LYS A 168 -3.92 41.78 9.51
N GLU A 169 -2.79 41.17 9.21
CA GLU A 169 -1.52 41.87 8.96
C GLU A 169 -1.64 42.80 7.74
N ALA A 170 -2.22 42.32 6.64
CA ALA A 170 -2.45 43.15 5.45
C ALA A 170 -3.41 44.31 5.71
N GLU A 171 -4.50 44.10 6.45
CA GLU A 171 -5.43 45.16 6.88
C GLU A 171 -4.72 46.19 7.77
N ALA A 172 -3.91 45.75 8.72
CA ALA A 172 -3.13 46.63 9.59
C ALA A 172 -2.11 47.46 8.79
N ASP A 173 -1.43 46.84 7.82
CA ASP A 173 -0.50 47.51 6.92
C ASP A 173 -1.19 48.55 6.05
N LEU A 174 -2.35 48.24 5.47
CA LEU A 174 -3.15 49.20 4.71
C LEU A 174 -3.57 50.38 5.58
N LEU A 175 -4.12 50.12 6.77
CA LEU A 175 -4.52 51.17 7.69
C LEU A 175 -3.33 52.05 8.12
N SER A 176 -2.15 51.44 8.34
CA SER A 176 -0.94 52.17 8.69
C SER A 176 -0.48 53.09 7.55
N LYS A 177 -0.52 52.60 6.29
CA LYS A 177 -0.19 53.38 5.10
C LYS A 177 -1.20 54.49 4.85
N GLU A 178 -2.49 54.23 5.04
CA GLU A 178 -3.54 55.24 4.94
C GLU A 178 -3.33 56.36 5.98
N LYS A 179 -3.07 56.00 7.24
CA LYS A 179 -2.77 56.98 8.30
C LYS A 179 -1.49 57.77 8.01
N GLN A 180 -0.44 57.11 7.52
CA GLN A 180 0.80 57.79 7.10
C GLN A 180 0.54 58.74 5.93
N ALA A 181 -0.24 58.33 4.94
CA ALA A 181 -0.60 59.17 3.80
C ALA A 181 -1.44 60.37 4.23
N GLN A 182 -2.42 60.19 5.12
CA GLN A 182 -3.21 61.27 5.71
C GLN A 182 -2.34 62.22 6.53
N ALA A 183 -1.44 61.70 7.37
CA ALA A 183 -0.50 62.53 8.13
C ALA A 183 0.41 63.35 7.19
N ASN A 184 0.95 62.74 6.14
CA ASN A 184 1.76 63.43 5.15
C ASN A 184 0.97 64.48 4.37
N TYR A 185 -0.31 64.23 4.07
CA TYR A 185 -1.19 65.20 3.44
C TYR A 185 -1.38 66.43 4.33
N VAL A 186 -1.74 66.22 5.61
CA VAL A 186 -1.92 67.31 6.59
C VAL A 186 -0.63 68.08 6.83
N LEU A 187 0.53 67.39 6.87
CA LEU A 187 1.83 68.06 6.98
C LEU A 187 2.10 68.96 5.78
N LYS A 188 1.91 68.46 4.56
CA LYS A 188 2.09 69.26 3.34
C LYS A 188 1.11 70.42 3.24
N GLU A 189 -0.13 70.23 3.66
CA GLU A 189 -1.15 71.29 3.72
C GLU A 189 -0.71 72.40 4.67
N ARG A 190 -0.28 72.04 5.89
CA ARG A 190 0.23 73.02 6.87
C ARG A 190 1.52 73.71 6.42
N GLU A 191 2.44 72.99 5.78
CA GLU A 191 3.65 73.57 5.20
C GLU A 191 3.31 74.56 4.07
N ALA A 192 2.35 74.22 3.20
CA ALA A 192 1.86 75.10 2.15
C ALA A 192 1.20 76.36 2.74
N GLU A 193 0.32 76.22 3.73
CA GLU A 193 -0.29 77.34 4.45
C GLU A 193 0.76 78.23 5.12
N ALA A 194 1.73 77.64 5.82
CA ALA A 194 2.83 78.36 6.44
C ALA A 194 3.66 79.13 5.40
N SER A 195 3.96 78.52 4.25
CA SER A 195 4.67 79.17 3.15
C SER A 195 3.87 80.31 2.53
N TYR A 196 2.54 80.16 2.42
CA TYR A 196 1.65 81.21 1.92
C TYR A 196 1.59 82.39 2.89
N ILE A 197 1.44 82.13 4.20
CA ILE A 197 1.46 83.16 5.24
C ILE A 197 2.83 83.86 5.27
N GLY A 198 3.92 83.09 5.17
CA GLY A 198 5.28 83.62 5.09
C GLY A 198 5.45 84.58 3.91
N ARG A 199 5.13 84.14 2.69
CA ARG A 199 5.18 84.98 1.49
C ARG A 199 4.26 86.19 1.57
N LYS A 200 3.08 86.04 2.16
CA LYS A 200 2.15 87.17 2.37
C LYS A 200 2.75 88.21 3.33
N LYS A 201 3.31 87.78 4.46
CA LYS A 201 3.99 88.67 5.41
C LYS A 201 5.24 89.31 4.82
N GLU A 202 6.01 88.58 4.01
CA GLU A 202 7.15 89.12 3.26
C GLU A 202 6.69 90.19 2.26
N ALA A 203 5.59 89.95 1.54
CA ALA A 203 5.02 90.93 0.63
C ALA A 203 4.49 92.18 1.36
N ASP A 204 3.83 92.00 2.51
CA ASP A 204 3.37 93.10 3.36
C ASP A 204 4.58 93.89 3.93
N GLY A 205 5.62 93.21 4.38
CA GLY A 205 6.88 93.84 4.82
C GLY A 205 7.61 94.58 3.70
N LEU A 206 7.64 94.03 2.48
CA LEU A 206 8.17 94.72 1.30
C LEU A 206 7.33 95.95 0.93
N LYS A 207 6.01 95.90 1.11
CA LYS A 207 5.12 97.04 0.90
C LYS A 207 5.37 98.13 1.94
N GLU A 208 5.54 97.78 3.21
CA GLU A 208 5.92 98.72 4.27
C GLU A 208 7.30 99.32 4.03
N MET A 209 8.28 98.51 3.61
CA MET A 209 9.59 99.02 3.19
C MET A 209 9.46 99.94 1.98
N ALA A 210 8.65 99.59 0.98
CA ALA A 210 8.41 100.45 -0.17
C ALA A 210 7.74 101.77 0.23
N SER A 211 6.81 101.77 1.19
CA SER A 211 6.25 103.01 1.74
C SER A 211 7.29 103.80 2.53
N ALA A 212 8.13 103.15 3.35
CA ALA A 212 9.20 103.81 4.10
C ALA A 212 10.24 104.43 3.15
N TYR A 213 10.63 103.73 2.08
CA TYR A 213 11.47 104.27 1.01
C TYR A 213 10.75 105.40 0.25
N GLY A 214 9.45 105.31 0.05
CA GLY A 214 8.65 106.39 -0.52
C GLY A 214 8.64 107.65 0.34
N GLU A 215 8.53 107.52 1.66
CA GLU A 215 8.65 108.63 2.61
C GLU A 215 10.08 109.17 2.67
N LEU A 216 11.08 108.30 2.73
CA LEU A 216 12.50 108.67 2.70
C LEU A 216 12.85 109.43 1.41
N SER A 217 12.31 108.99 0.26
CA SER A 217 12.42 109.67 -1.03
C SER A 217 11.82 111.07 -0.99
N LYS A 218 10.68 111.28 -0.31
CA LYS A 218 10.10 112.62 -0.13
C LYS A 218 11.01 113.52 0.70
N VAL A 219 11.64 113.00 1.75
CA VAL A 219 12.56 113.76 2.62
C VAL A 219 13.90 114.07 1.94
N LEU A 220 14.43 113.14 1.14
CA LEU A 220 15.72 113.28 0.43
C LEU A 220 15.64 113.97 -0.94
N GLY A 221 14.51 114.60 -1.30
CA GLY A 221 14.41 115.41 -2.52
C GLY A 221 14.10 114.61 -3.80
N GLY A 222 13.40 113.48 -3.67
CA GLY A 222 12.86 112.68 -4.78
C GLY A 222 13.62 111.38 -5.07
N PRO A 223 13.21 110.63 -6.12
CA PRO A 223 13.73 109.29 -6.40
C PRO A 223 15.24 109.22 -6.60
N GLN A 224 15.86 110.30 -7.10
CA GLN A 224 17.31 110.36 -7.31
C GLN A 224 18.10 110.44 -6.00
N GLY A 225 17.63 111.21 -5.00
CA GLY A 225 18.28 111.33 -3.70
C GLY A 225 18.24 110.02 -2.91
N LEU A 226 17.10 109.31 -2.97
CA LEU A 226 16.98 107.97 -2.40
C LEU A 226 17.95 106.98 -3.05
N THR A 227 18.06 106.99 -4.38
CA THR A 227 18.94 106.07 -5.10
C THR A 227 20.40 106.29 -4.73
N GLN A 228 20.83 107.55 -4.60
CA GLN A 228 22.19 107.88 -4.15
C GLN A 228 22.46 107.43 -2.70
N TYR A 229 21.49 107.61 -1.79
CA TYR A 229 21.60 107.15 -0.40
C TYR A 229 21.67 105.62 -0.30
N LEU A 230 20.82 104.91 -1.04
CA LEU A 230 20.84 103.45 -1.11
C LEU A 230 22.15 102.93 -1.71
N MET A 231 22.66 103.57 -2.77
CA MET A 231 23.96 103.26 -3.37
C MET A 231 25.11 103.45 -2.37
N LEU A 232 25.09 104.54 -1.59
CA LEU A 232 26.08 104.78 -0.55
C LEU A 232 26.01 103.72 0.56
N GLN A 233 24.81 103.42 1.08
CA GLN A 233 24.62 102.45 2.17
C GLN A 233 24.98 101.01 1.76
N SER A 234 24.63 100.61 0.53
CA SER A 234 24.95 99.27 0.01
C SER A 234 26.42 99.11 -0.43
N GLY A 235 27.23 100.16 -0.26
CA GLY A 235 28.63 100.20 -0.64
C GLY A 235 28.82 99.99 -2.14
N THR A 236 27.84 100.34 -2.98
CA THR A 236 27.93 100.08 -4.42
C THR A 236 29.07 100.85 -5.05
N TYR A 237 29.42 102.04 -4.54
CA TYR A 237 30.60 102.77 -4.99
C TYR A 237 31.90 102.03 -4.69
N GLU A 238 32.02 101.42 -3.51
CA GLU A 238 33.18 100.59 -3.15
C GLU A 238 33.23 99.32 -4.00
N LYS A 239 32.10 98.63 -4.18
CA LYS A 239 32.00 97.43 -5.04
C LYS A 239 32.26 97.74 -6.51
N LEU A 240 31.76 98.86 -7.03
CA LEU A 240 31.99 99.31 -8.41
C LEU A 240 33.46 99.73 -8.60
N ALA A 241 34.04 100.45 -7.64
CA ALA A 241 35.46 100.79 -7.66
C ALA A 241 36.34 99.54 -7.58
N HIS A 242 36.00 98.57 -6.72
CA HIS A 242 36.70 97.29 -6.65
C HIS A 242 36.55 96.47 -7.94
N ALA A 243 35.35 96.39 -8.52
CA ALA A 243 35.13 95.71 -9.80
C ALA A 243 35.89 96.37 -10.95
N ASN A 244 35.89 97.71 -11.02
CA ASN A 244 36.67 98.47 -11.98
C ASN A 244 38.18 98.30 -11.76
N ALA A 245 38.64 98.34 -10.50
CA ALA A 245 40.03 98.09 -10.15
C ALA A 245 40.44 96.66 -10.54
N THR A 246 39.60 95.66 -10.30
CA THR A 246 39.83 94.26 -10.71
C THR A 246 39.90 94.15 -12.24
N ALA A 247 39.01 94.85 -12.97
CA ALA A 247 39.04 94.90 -14.43
C ALA A 247 40.31 95.59 -14.99
N ILE A 248 40.84 96.61 -14.30
CA ILE A 248 42.08 97.31 -14.69
C ILE A 248 43.34 96.52 -14.29
N ASN A 249 43.32 95.81 -13.15
CA ASN A 249 44.46 95.06 -12.59
C ASN A 249 44.90 93.85 -13.46
N GLY A 250 44.19 93.54 -14.55
CA GLY A 250 44.54 92.52 -15.54
C GLY A 250 44.91 93.04 -16.94
N LEU A 251 44.80 94.36 -17.18
CA LEU A 251 45.22 94.96 -18.45
C LEU A 251 46.72 95.24 -18.39
N GLN A 252 47.52 94.40 -19.06
CA GLN A 252 48.88 94.77 -19.49
C GLN A 252 48.77 95.47 -20.85
N PRO A 253 48.69 96.81 -20.93
CA PRO A 253 48.79 97.47 -22.22
C PRO A 253 50.22 97.29 -22.75
N LYS A 254 50.39 96.43 -23.76
CA LYS A 254 51.58 96.45 -24.62
C LYS A 254 51.54 97.75 -25.42
N ILE A 255 52.11 98.81 -24.86
CA ILE A 255 52.31 100.09 -25.54
C ILE A 255 53.40 99.86 -26.59
N ASN A 256 53.00 99.60 -27.83
CA ASN A 256 53.92 99.69 -28.97
C ASN A 256 54.17 101.18 -29.23
N VAL A 257 55.34 101.66 -28.81
CA VAL A 257 55.80 103.00 -29.17
C VAL A 257 56.21 102.99 -30.64
N TRP A 258 55.32 103.46 -31.51
CA TRP A 258 55.67 103.77 -32.90
C TRP A 258 56.48 105.07 -32.92
N ASN A 259 57.78 104.96 -33.17
CA ASN A 259 58.63 106.09 -33.48
C ASN A 259 58.66 106.29 -35.00
N THR A 260 57.66 106.98 -35.55
CA THR A 260 57.73 107.50 -36.91
C THR A 260 58.59 108.76 -36.89
N GLY A 261 59.89 108.55 -37.10
CA GLY A 261 60.85 109.62 -37.35
C GLY A 261 60.41 110.48 -38.53
N ASN A 262 60.51 111.79 -38.31
CA ASN A 262 60.28 112.86 -39.26
C ASN A 262 61.27 112.76 -40.44
N GLN A 263 60.81 112.49 -41.66
CA GLN A 263 61.50 113.02 -42.84
C GLN A 263 60.58 113.18 -44.06
N ASP A 264 60.66 114.39 -44.57
CA ASP A 264 59.99 115.02 -45.68
C ASP A 264 60.42 114.43 -47.04
N GLY A 265 59.48 114.40 -48.00
CA GLY A 265 59.78 114.55 -49.42
C GLY A 265 60.20 113.33 -50.28
N ALA A 266 59.36 113.08 -51.29
CA ALA A 266 59.65 112.51 -52.63
C ALA A 266 59.42 111.01 -52.89
N ALA A 267 58.18 110.73 -53.33
CA ALA A 267 57.75 109.84 -54.42
C ALA A 267 58.53 108.54 -54.70
N ASP A 268 57.98 107.41 -54.25
CA ASP A 268 58.15 106.13 -54.94
C ASP A 268 56.85 105.31 -54.91
N SER A 269 56.21 105.17 -56.07
CA SER A 269 54.84 104.66 -56.26
C SER A 269 54.70 103.13 -56.08
N MET A 270 55.74 102.45 -55.57
CA MET A 270 55.70 101.03 -55.18
C MET A 270 55.65 100.80 -53.65
N ALA A 271 55.60 101.86 -52.84
CA ALA A 271 55.49 101.78 -51.38
C ALA A 271 54.25 101.03 -50.83
N PRO A 272 53.04 101.12 -51.41
CA PRO A 272 51.85 100.47 -50.84
C PRO A 272 51.86 98.93 -50.91
N ILE A 273 52.40 98.36 -52.00
CA ILE A 273 52.40 96.90 -52.22
C ILE A 273 53.50 96.22 -51.40
N ARG A 274 54.67 96.86 -51.25
CA ARG A 274 55.75 96.37 -50.37
C ARG A 274 55.33 96.42 -48.90
N ASN A 275 54.59 97.45 -48.48
CA ASN A 275 54.02 97.55 -47.13
C ASN A 275 52.94 96.48 -46.87
N LEU A 276 52.19 96.03 -47.88
CA LEU A 276 51.21 94.94 -47.71
C LEU A 276 51.88 93.56 -47.60
N PHE A 277 52.94 93.31 -48.36
CA PHE A 277 53.67 92.04 -48.30
C PHE A 277 54.53 91.87 -47.04
N GLN A 278 54.99 92.98 -46.44
CA GLN A 278 55.71 92.97 -45.15
C GLN A 278 54.80 92.90 -43.92
N THR A 279 53.49 93.14 -44.07
CA THR A 279 52.49 93.12 -42.99
C THR A 279 51.69 91.83 -42.89
N LEU A 280 51.81 90.94 -43.89
CA LEU A 280 51.11 89.64 -43.92
C LEU A 280 51.71 88.53 -43.02
N PRO A 281 53.03 88.41 -42.80
CA PRO A 281 53.56 87.37 -41.91
C PRO A 281 53.15 87.52 -40.42
N PRO A 282 53.18 88.72 -39.79
CA PRO A 282 52.85 88.85 -38.38
C PRO A 282 51.34 88.84 -38.07
N MET A 283 50.45 89.02 -39.05
CA MET A 283 49.00 88.92 -38.84
C MET A 283 48.50 87.45 -38.81
N LEU A 284 49.20 86.54 -39.50
CA LEU A 284 48.89 85.12 -39.42
C LEU A 284 49.36 84.50 -38.10
N SER A 285 50.51 84.96 -37.56
CA SER A 285 51.00 84.48 -36.26
C SER A 285 50.18 84.99 -35.07
N THR A 286 49.65 86.21 -35.14
CA THR A 286 48.81 86.76 -34.04
C THR A 286 47.44 86.10 -33.95
N ILE A 287 46.84 85.68 -35.08
CA ILE A 287 45.59 84.91 -35.08
C ILE A 287 45.82 83.49 -34.55
N GLN A 288 46.92 82.85 -34.93
CA GLN A 288 47.29 81.52 -34.46
C GLN A 288 47.62 81.50 -32.94
N GLU A 289 48.31 82.53 -32.43
CA GLU A 289 48.66 82.64 -31.00
C GLU A 289 47.49 83.06 -30.09
N GLN A 290 46.47 83.77 -30.60
CA GLN A 290 45.33 84.23 -29.79
C GLN A 290 44.08 83.35 -29.87
N THR A 291 43.96 82.44 -30.84
CA THR A 291 42.75 81.60 -31.01
C THR A 291 43.00 80.09 -31.19
N GLY A 292 44.25 79.65 -31.30
CA GLY A 292 44.61 78.22 -31.33
C GLY A 292 44.19 77.46 -32.60
N MET A 293 43.69 78.13 -33.64
CA MET A 293 43.28 77.50 -34.90
C MET A 293 44.39 77.56 -35.96
N THR A 294 44.85 76.41 -36.44
CA THR A 294 45.78 76.28 -37.59
C THR A 294 45.05 76.40 -38.93
N ALA A 295 45.68 77.06 -39.91
CA ALA A 295 45.09 77.28 -41.24
C ALA A 295 44.72 75.97 -41.97
N PRO A 296 43.59 75.91 -42.70
CA PRO A 296 43.12 74.68 -43.33
C PRO A 296 44.07 74.14 -44.42
N SER A 297 44.14 72.82 -44.50
CA SER A 297 45.14 72.01 -45.23
C SER A 297 45.16 72.11 -46.78
N TRP A 298 44.41 73.03 -47.40
CA TRP A 298 44.47 73.29 -48.85
C TRP A 298 45.54 74.35 -49.23
N LEU A 299 46.13 75.04 -48.26
CA LEU A 299 47.20 76.02 -48.48
C LEU A 299 48.62 75.39 -48.57
N MET A 300 48.79 74.10 -48.22
CA MET A 300 50.09 73.43 -48.17
C MET A 300 50.09 72.04 -48.84
N ARG A 301 49.59 71.92 -50.09
CA ARG A 301 49.80 70.68 -50.87
C ARG A 301 49.93 70.91 -52.39
N GLN A 302 51.13 70.65 -52.92
CA GLN A 302 51.42 70.21 -54.29
C GLN A 302 52.52 69.11 -54.23
N PRO A 303 52.59 68.19 -55.21
CA PRO A 303 51.84 66.93 -55.29
C PRO A 303 52.59 65.68 -54.78
N GLN A 304 51.78 64.70 -54.36
CA GLN A 304 51.95 63.24 -54.41
C GLN A 304 53.35 62.62 -54.31
N THR A 305 53.61 61.83 -53.27
CA THR A 305 54.02 60.42 -53.44
C THR A 305 53.76 59.58 -52.20
N THR A 306 53.61 58.30 -52.46
CA THR A 306 53.07 57.14 -51.73
C THR A 306 53.95 56.52 -50.64
N TYR A 307 53.29 55.64 -49.86
CA TYR A 307 53.75 54.40 -49.19
C TYR A 307 53.88 54.38 -47.64
N ASN A 308 52.97 53.59 -47.07
CA ASN A 308 53.08 52.56 -46.01
C ASN A 308 53.77 52.81 -44.65
N GLY A 309 53.07 52.31 -43.63
CA GLY A 309 53.63 51.85 -42.35
C GLY A 309 53.73 52.97 -41.31
N GLU A 310 53.41 52.81 -40.03
CA GLU A 310 53.16 51.65 -39.19
C GLU A 310 52.28 52.07 -37.99
N MET A 311 51.66 51.08 -37.35
CA MET A 311 50.86 51.23 -36.13
C MET A 311 51.72 51.51 -34.90
N SER A 312 51.23 52.34 -33.97
CA SER A 312 51.62 52.25 -32.56
C SER A 312 50.85 51.12 -31.86
N VAL A 313 51.58 50.36 -31.03
CA VAL A 313 51.19 49.05 -30.49
C VAL A 313 50.26 49.14 -29.27
N GLU A 314 50.04 50.32 -28.71
CA GLU A 314 49.27 50.47 -27.47
C GLU A 314 47.78 50.81 -27.68
N GLU A 315 47.40 51.36 -28.84
CA GLU A 315 45.98 51.66 -29.15
C GLU A 315 45.20 50.46 -29.72
N LYS A 316 45.88 49.41 -30.19
CA LYS A 316 45.21 48.18 -30.68
C LYS A 316 44.88 47.15 -29.59
N ALA A 317 45.43 47.32 -28.39
CA ALA A 317 45.19 46.41 -27.26
C ALA A 317 43.98 46.83 -26.40
N ALA A 318 43.75 48.13 -26.19
CA ALA A 318 42.64 48.61 -25.36
C ALA A 318 41.27 48.55 -26.06
N ALA A 319 41.22 48.73 -27.39
CA ALA A 319 39.98 48.68 -28.16
C ALA A 319 39.46 47.23 -28.39
N LYS A 320 40.29 46.20 -28.18
CA LYS A 320 39.88 44.79 -28.32
C LYS A 320 39.35 44.15 -27.03
N GLN A 321 39.62 44.70 -25.84
CA GLN A 321 39.09 44.15 -24.59
C GLN A 321 37.65 44.60 -24.28
N ASN A 322 37.26 45.82 -24.65
CA ASN A 322 35.90 46.31 -24.39
C ASN A 322 34.84 45.86 -25.43
N ALA A 323 35.25 45.16 -26.50
CA ALA A 323 34.35 44.63 -27.53
C ALA A 323 34.06 43.12 -27.41
N ILE A 324 34.67 42.40 -26.45
CA ILE A 324 34.50 40.94 -26.29
C ILE A 324 33.55 40.58 -25.13
N VAL A 325 33.12 41.53 -24.30
CA VAL A 325 32.21 41.26 -23.16
C VAL A 325 30.73 41.55 -23.47
N ASN A 326 30.40 42.14 -24.61
CA ASN A 326 29.01 42.33 -25.06
C ASN A 326 28.81 41.76 -26.47
N GLY A 327 28.53 40.45 -26.54
CA GLY A 327 28.23 39.82 -27.82
C GLY A 327 28.28 38.29 -27.84
N ARG A 328 27.49 37.61 -27.00
CA ARG A 328 26.97 36.28 -27.36
C ARG A 328 25.47 36.24 -27.08
N LYS A 329 24.75 35.95 -28.17
CA LYS A 329 23.30 35.86 -28.35
C LYS A 329 22.59 35.03 -27.29
#